data_AF-A0A4Y2WUH5-F1
#
_entry.id   AF-A0A4Y2WUH5-F1
#
_cell.length_a   1.000
_cell.length_b   1.000
_cell.length_c   1.000
_cell.angle_alpha   90.00
_cell.angle_beta   90.00
_cell.angle_gamma   90.00
#
_symmetry.space_group_name_H-M   'P 1'
#
loop_
_entity.id
_entity.type
_entity.pdbx_description
1 polymer ?
#
loop_
_entity_poly.entity_id
_entity_poly.type
_entity_poly.pdbx_seq_one_letter_code
_entity_poly.pdbx_strand_id
1 'polypeptide(L)'
;MSDKCIRSVPAAAMACFQDLSDFERGVPIGARDMGHSISEVAMKFGFSRTTISRVYREYRVTSKTSNFRHRSGRKKDLENTGPLTSVANP
;
A
#
# COMPACT_ATOMS: atom_id res chain seq x y z
N MET A 1 -15.18 21.95 21.11
CA MET A 1 -14.86 21.27 19.85
C MET A 1 -14.45 19.85 20.22
N SER A 2 -15.14 18.82 19.72
CA SER A 2 -14.91 17.43 20.15
C SER A 2 -13.84 16.81 19.26
N ASP A 3 -12.65 16.61 19.82
CA ASP A 3 -11.59 15.82 19.21
C ASP A 3 -12.05 14.36 19.12
N LYS A 4 -12.64 14.02 17.97
CA LYS A 4 -12.92 12.63 17.63
C LYS A 4 -11.57 11.97 17.35
N CYS A 5 -10.98 11.39 18.39
CA CYS A 5 -9.79 10.55 18.32
C CYS A 5 -9.91 9.61 17.11
N ILE A 6 -9.11 9.89 16.07
CA ILE A 6 -8.92 8.97 14.96
C ILE A 6 -8.11 7.81 15.55
N ARG A 7 -8.81 6.78 16.02
CA ARG A 7 -8.19 5.55 16.50
C ARG A 7 -7.32 5.00 15.36
N SER A 8 -6.01 5.17 15.47
CA SER A 8 -5.05 4.70 14.50
C SER A 8 -5.05 3.17 14.51
N VAL A 9 -5.39 2.58 13.37
CA VAL A 9 -5.32 1.12 13.18
C VAL A 9 -3.84 0.72 13.14
N PRO A 10 -3.40 -0.32 13.88
CA PRO A 10 -2.01 -0.76 13.89
C PRO A 10 -1.51 -1.11 12.48
N ALA A 11 -0.29 -0.68 12.14
CA ALA A 11 0.34 -0.97 10.85
C ALA A 11 0.43 -2.47 10.52
N ALA A 12 0.48 -3.34 11.55
CA ALA A 12 0.47 -4.80 11.37
C ALA A 12 -0.86 -5.33 10.78
N ALA A 13 -2.01 -4.73 11.11
CA ALA A 13 -3.27 -5.04 10.44
C ALA A 13 -3.32 -4.50 9.00
N MET A 14 -2.37 -3.61 8.63
CA MET A 14 -2.21 -3.07 7.29
C MET A 14 -1.28 -3.91 6.39
N ALA A 15 -0.60 -4.92 6.94
CA ALA A 15 0.34 -5.76 6.21
C ALA A 15 -0.37 -6.68 5.19
N CYS A 16 -1.56 -7.20 5.53
CA CYS A 16 -2.30 -8.14 4.67
C CYS A 16 -2.90 -7.50 3.39
N PHE A 17 -2.73 -6.19 3.16
CA PHE A 17 -3.21 -5.52 1.95
C PHE A 17 -2.16 -5.44 0.84
N GLN A 18 -0.87 -5.54 1.20
CA GLN A 18 0.23 -5.57 0.24
C GLN A 18 0.32 -6.93 -0.46
N ASP A 19 -0.29 -7.96 0.14
CA ASP A 19 -0.21 -9.35 -0.32
C ASP A 19 -1.28 -9.70 -1.36
N LEU A 20 -2.26 -8.82 -1.60
CA LEU A 20 -3.26 -9.06 -2.64
C LEU A 20 -2.59 -9.03 -4.02
N SER A 21 -2.70 -10.13 -4.74
CA SER A 21 -2.32 -10.19 -6.15
C SER A 21 -3.13 -9.17 -6.95
N ASP A 22 -2.60 -8.74 -8.10
CA ASP A 22 -3.31 -7.83 -9.02
C ASP A 22 -4.69 -8.40 -9.43
N PHE A 23 -4.79 -9.73 -9.52
CA PHE A 23 -6.05 -10.43 -9.77
C PHE A 23 -7.05 -10.25 -8.61
N GLU A 24 -6.65 -10.59 -7.37
CA GLU A 24 -7.50 -10.44 -6.19
C GLU A 24 -7.90 -8.98 -5.94
N ARG A 25 -7.04 -8.03 -6.32
CA ARG A 25 -7.34 -6.59 -6.30
C ARG A 25 -8.37 -6.18 -7.35
N GLY A 26 -8.37 -6.82 -8.51
CA GLY A 26 -9.34 -6.57 -9.58
C GLY A 26 -10.77 -6.96 -9.19
N VAL A 27 -10.95 -8.05 -8.45
CA VAL A 27 -12.28 -8.58 -8.06
C VAL A 27 -13.16 -7.55 -7.33
N PRO A 28 -12.73 -6.92 -6.22
CA PRO A 28 -13.55 -5.93 -5.52
C PRO A 28 -13.71 -4.63 -6.32
N ILE A 29 -12.78 -4.28 -7.21
CA ILE A 29 -12.88 -3.10 -8.08
C ILE A 29 -14.00 -3.31 -9.10
N GLY A 30 -13.97 -4.42 -9.83
CA GLY A 30 -14.98 -4.72 -10.84
C GLY A 30 -16.39 -4.80 -10.25
N ALA A 31 -16.54 -5.44 -9.08
CA ALA A 31 -17.85 -5.51 -8.42
C ALA A 31 -18.35 -4.12 -7.97
N ARG A 32 -17.46 -3.22 -7.53
CA ARG A 32 -17.82 -1.85 -7.15
C ARG A 32 -18.16 -0.98 -8.36
N ASP A 33 -17.47 -1.15 -9.48
CA ASP A 33 -17.78 -0.48 -10.75
C ASP A 33 -19.14 -0.94 -11.31
N MET A 34 -19.55 -2.18 -11.03
CA MET A 34 -20.89 -2.70 -11.33
C MET A 34 -21.99 -2.22 -10.35
N GLY A 35 -21.65 -1.38 -9.36
CA GLY A 35 -22.61 -0.79 -8.43
C GLY A 35 -22.91 -1.61 -7.16
N HIS A 36 -22.24 -2.75 -6.94
CA HIS A 36 -22.46 -3.55 -5.74
C HIS A 36 -22.01 -2.84 -4.46
N SER A 37 -22.69 -3.11 -3.34
CA SER A 37 -22.34 -2.50 -2.05
C SER A 37 -21.06 -3.11 -1.46
N ILE A 38 -20.35 -2.37 -0.60
CA ILE A 38 -19.13 -2.89 0.05
C ILE A 38 -19.42 -4.15 0.88
N SER A 39 -20.55 -4.18 1.59
CA SER A 39 -20.94 -5.34 2.40
C SER A 39 -21.28 -6.56 1.53
N GLU A 40 -21.95 -6.35 0.41
CA GLU A 40 -22.27 -7.42 -0.55
C GLU A 40 -21.00 -8.05 -1.14
N VAL A 41 -20.05 -7.23 -1.57
CA VAL A 41 -18.75 -7.69 -2.08
C VAL A 41 -17.97 -8.43 -0.99
N ALA A 42 -18.00 -7.93 0.25
CA ALA A 42 -17.34 -8.57 1.39
C ALA A 42 -17.89 -9.98 1.65
N MET A 43 -19.22 -10.12 1.69
CA MET A 43 -19.87 -11.41 1.93
C MET A 43 -19.66 -12.39 0.78
N LYS A 44 -19.70 -11.90 -0.47
CA LYS A 44 -19.62 -12.75 -1.66
C LYS A 44 -18.22 -13.31 -1.93
N PHE A 45 -17.20 -12.48 -1.71
CA PHE A 45 -15.82 -12.82 -2.07
C PHE A 45 -14.91 -13.05 -0.86
N GLY A 46 -15.45 -12.99 0.36
CA GLY A 46 -14.68 -13.24 1.59
C GLY A 46 -13.68 -12.14 1.95
N PHE A 47 -13.74 -10.98 1.29
CA PHE A 47 -12.88 -9.85 1.64
C PHE A 47 -13.40 -9.13 2.88
N SER A 48 -12.48 -8.56 3.65
CA SER A 48 -12.87 -7.61 4.69
C SER A 48 -13.41 -6.31 4.06
N ARG A 49 -14.39 -5.68 4.71
CA ARG A 49 -14.94 -4.37 4.27
C ARG A 49 -13.86 -3.28 4.21
N THR A 50 -12.87 -3.33 5.10
CA THR A 50 -11.74 -2.39 5.13
C THR A 50 -10.80 -2.59 3.94
N THR A 51 -10.55 -3.85 3.53
CA THR A 51 -9.83 -4.19 2.29
C THR A 51 -10.49 -3.54 1.08
N ILE A 52 -11.78 -3.79 0.88
CA ILE A 52 -12.54 -3.32 -0.29
C ILE A 52 -12.53 -1.78 -0.33
N SER A 53 -12.85 -1.14 0.80
CA SER A 53 -12.91 0.34 0.89
C SER A 53 -11.59 0.99 0.52
N ARG A 54 -10.47 0.37 0.92
CA ARG A 54 -9.13 0.91 0.67
C ARG A 54 -8.68 0.67 -0.76
N VAL A 55 -8.84 -0.55 -1.28
CA VAL A 55 -8.53 -0.89 -2.68
C VAL A 55 -9.30 0.02 -3.63
N TYR A 56 -10.60 0.19 -3.39
CA TYR A 56 -11.43 1.06 -4.22
C TYR A 56 -11.03 2.53 -4.13
N ARG A 57 -10.64 3.03 -2.94
CA ARG A 57 -10.14 4.41 -2.80
C ARG A 57 -8.82 4.63 -3.54
N GLU A 58 -7.89 3.68 -3.45
CA GLU A 58 -6.62 3.75 -4.18
C GLU A 58 -6.85 3.71 -5.69
N TYR A 59 -7.71 2.81 -6.16
CA TYR A 59 -8.12 2.74 -7.55
C TYR A 59 -8.76 4.04 -8.05
N ARG A 60 -9.68 4.66 -7.29
CA ARG A 60 -10.28 5.95 -7.69
C ARG A 60 -9.28 7.10 -7.84
N VAL A 61 -8.15 7.03 -7.16
CA VAL A 61 -7.11 8.08 -7.20
C VAL A 61 -6.10 7.80 -8.32
N THR A 62 -5.71 6.54 -8.52
CA THR A 62 -4.63 6.19 -9.46
C THR A 62 -5.14 5.62 -10.78
N SER A 63 -6.41 5.23 -10.85
CA SER A 63 -7.01 4.40 -11.90
C SER A 63 -6.23 3.11 -12.20
N LYS A 64 -5.46 2.62 -11.22
CA LYS A 64 -4.61 1.43 -11.35
C LYS A 64 -5.02 0.37 -10.35
N THR A 65 -5.12 -0.86 -10.84
CA THR A 65 -5.37 -2.05 -10.02
C THR A 65 -4.10 -2.59 -9.38
N SER A 66 -2.92 -2.29 -9.92
CA SER A 66 -1.64 -2.75 -9.38
C SER A 66 -1.08 -1.85 -8.27
N ASN A 67 -0.37 -2.46 -7.32
CA ASN A 67 0.28 -1.76 -6.20
C ASN A 67 1.81 -1.88 -6.29
N PHE A 68 2.42 -1.07 -7.16
CA PHE A 68 3.89 -1.06 -7.34
C PHE A 68 4.66 -0.41 -6.17
N ARG A 69 4.11 -0.33 -4.96
CA ARG A 69 4.74 0.35 -3.81
C ARG A 69 5.90 -0.44 -3.19
N HIS A 70 6.31 -1.56 -3.77
CA HIS A 70 7.26 -2.48 -3.14
C HIS A 70 8.73 -1.94 -3.09
N ARG A 71 9.11 -0.90 -3.84
CA ARG A 71 10.51 -0.44 -3.87
C ARG A 71 10.71 1.08 -3.89
N SER A 72 10.12 1.81 -2.95
CA SER A 72 10.67 3.13 -2.60
C SER A 72 11.46 3.04 -1.29
N GLY A 73 12.70 2.57 -1.38
CA GLY A 73 13.69 2.87 -0.35
C GLY A 73 14.10 4.33 -0.48
N ARG A 74 14.33 5.04 0.65
CA ARG A 74 15.11 6.28 0.60
C ARG A 74 16.50 5.92 0.09
N LYS A 75 16.99 6.63 -0.93
CA LYS A 75 18.38 6.51 -1.38
C LYS A 75 19.25 6.84 -0.16
N LYS A 76 20.11 5.91 0.27
CA LYS A 76 21.13 6.21 1.27
C LYS A 76 22.18 7.03 0.53
N ASP A 77 22.40 8.27 0.98
CA ASP A 77 23.54 9.05 0.53
C ASP A 77 24.78 8.33 1.06
N LEU A 78 25.50 7.65 0.16
CA LEU A 78 26.82 7.13 0.47
C LEU A 78 27.73 8.35 0.52
N GLU A 79 28.00 8.84 1.73
CA GLU A 79 29.09 9.78 1.96
C GLU A 79 30.41 9.06 1.61
N ASN A 80 30.84 9.20 0.36
CA ASN A 80 32.22 8.93 -0.02
C ASN A 80 33.08 10.05 0.58
N THR A 81 33.37 9.97 1.87
CA THR A 81 34.40 10.78 2.51
C THR A 81 35.27 9.88 3.36
N GLY A 82 36.23 9.24 2.71
CA GLY A 82 37.48 8.81 3.32
C GLY A 82 38.61 9.57 2.63
N PRO A 83 39.55 10.20 3.36
CA PRO A 83 40.61 10.97 2.72
C PRO A 83 41.51 10.07 1.88
N LEU A 84 41.88 10.56 0.69
CA LEU A 84 43.01 10.04 -0.09
C LEU A 84 44.29 10.23 0.74
N THR A 85 44.61 9.25 1.59
CA THR A 85 45.96 9.14 2.14
C THR A 85 46.78 8.36 1.12
N SER A 86 47.60 9.09 0.37
CA SER A 86 48.64 8.51 -0.47
C SER A 86 49.58 7.70 0.43
N VAL A 87 49.44 6.38 0.40
CA VAL A 87 50.46 5.49 0.97
C VAL A 87 51.65 5.44 0.02
N ALA A 88 52.81 5.72 0.63
CA ALA A 88 54.17 5.73 0.13
C ALA A 88 54.56 4.61 -0.84
N ASN A 89 55.53 4.90 -1.71
CA ASN A 89 56.66 4.01 -2.03
C ASN A 89 57.70 4.67 -2.97
N PRO A 90 58.94 4.15 -3.04
CA PRO A 90 60.00 4.12 -2.04
C PRO A 90 61.06 5.23 -2.23
#